data_AF-A0A1I6BU98-F1
#
_entry.id   AF-A0A1I6BU98-F1
#
_cell.length_a   1.000
_cell.length_b   1.000
_cell.length_c   1.000
_cell.angle_alpha   90.00
_cell.angle_beta   90.00
_cell.angle_gamma   90.00
#
_symmetry.space_group_name_H-M   'P 1'
#
loop_
_entity.id
_entity.type
_entity.pdbx_description
1 polymer ?
#
loop_
_entity_poly.entity_id
_entity_poly.type
_entity_poly.pdbx_seq_one_letter_code
_entity_poly.pdbx_strand_id
1 'polypeptide(L)'
;MLLIFLTILAIVITSLCLRLTSQNKRIRLIVGIGLTIFSIIAYPVLVPFFGEWNALEGVASLMAFHFLLFIGGIITIIAGFFTKKSRTKSGRHFPD
;
A
#
# COMPACT_ATOMS: atom_id res chain seq x y z
N MET A 1 14.71 -11.19 13.96
CA MET A 1 13.50 -10.65 14.65
C MET A 1 12.90 -9.48 13.88
N LEU A 2 13.72 -8.52 13.46
CA LEU A 2 13.32 -7.35 12.67
C LEU A 2 12.54 -7.71 11.40
N LEU A 3 13.01 -8.70 10.64
CA LEU A 3 12.36 -9.16 9.40
C LEU A 3 10.91 -9.58 9.61
N ILE A 4 10.63 -10.34 10.68
CA ILE A 4 9.28 -10.82 11.00
C ILE A 4 8.37 -9.63 11.32
N PHE A 5 8.86 -8.72 12.16
CA PHE A 5 8.12 -7.52 12.53
C PHE A 5 7.76 -6.65 11.31
N LEU A 6 8.73 -6.38 10.43
CA LEU A 6 8.52 -5.64 9.21
C LEU A 6 7.57 -6.36 8.24
N THR A 7 7.70 -7.68 8.11
CA THR A 7 6.80 -8.50 7.26
C THR A 7 5.35 -8.39 7.73
N ILE A 8 5.12 -8.52 9.04
CA ILE A 8 3.78 -8.37 9.63
C ILE A 8 3.26 -6.94 9.37
N LEU A 9 4.10 -5.93 9.55
CA LEU A 9 3.73 -4.54 9.30
C LEU A 9 3.33 -4.31 7.83
N ALA A 10 4.08 -4.87 6.87
CA ALA A 10 3.76 -4.76 5.44
C ALA A 10 2.40 -5.39 5.12
N ILE A 11 2.10 -6.55 5.71
CA ILE A 11 0.81 -7.25 5.54
C ILE A 11 -0.32 -6.40 6.13
N VAL A 12 -0.13 -5.84 7.33
CA VAL A 12 -1.12 -4.98 7.99
C VAL A 12 -1.41 -3.73 7.16
N ILE A 13 -0.38 -3.03 6.69
CA ILE A 13 -0.52 -1.84 5.84
C ILE A 13 -1.30 -2.19 4.57
N THR A 14 -0.88 -3.24 3.86
CA THR A 14 -1.54 -3.69 2.63
C THR A 14 -3.00 -4.07 2.87
N SER A 15 -3.29 -4.80 3.95
CA SER A 15 -4.64 -5.23 4.32
C SER A 15 -5.53 -4.03 4.66
N LEU A 16 -4.99 -3.05 5.39
CA LEU A 16 -5.69 -1.80 5.71
C LEU A 16 -5.99 -0.99 4.44
N CYS A 17 -5.00 -0.83 3.54
CA CYS A 17 -5.19 -0.18 2.26
C CYS A 17 -6.33 -0.85 1.46
N LEU A 18 -6.34 -2.18 1.37
CA LEU A 18 -7.39 -2.92 0.67
C LEU A 18 -8.76 -2.74 1.31
N ARG A 19 -8.85 -2.79 2.64
CA ARG A 19 -10.12 -2.71 3.38
C ARG A 19 -10.72 -1.31 3.35
N LEU A 20 -9.92 -0.29 3.65
CA LEU A 20 -10.35 1.11 3.70
C LEU A 20 -10.77 1.63 2.32
N THR A 21 -10.14 1.14 1.25
CA THR A 21 -10.44 1.59 -0.11
C THR A 21 -11.45 0.72 -0.87
N SER A 22 -11.98 -0.33 -0.22
CA SER A 22 -12.84 -1.34 -0.86
C SER A 22 -14.07 -0.77 -1.57
N GLN A 23 -14.63 0.33 -1.08
CA GLN A 23 -15.86 0.92 -1.61
C GLN A 23 -15.64 1.96 -2.72
N ASN A 24 -14.40 2.44 -2.92
CA ASN A 24 -14.13 3.51 -3.86
C ASN A 24 -12.96 3.18 -4.78
N LYS A 25 -13.28 2.78 -6.01
CA LYS A 25 -12.31 2.46 -7.07
C LYS A 25 -11.24 3.55 -7.25
N ARG A 26 -11.63 4.83 -7.27
CA ARG A 26 -10.67 5.94 -7.49
C ARG A 26 -9.68 6.03 -6.33
N ILE A 27 -10.17 5.98 -5.09
CA ILE A 27 -9.32 6.02 -3.91
C ILE A 27 -8.40 4.79 -3.88
N ARG A 28 -8.92 3.59 -4.18
CA ARG A 28 -8.12 2.36 -4.23
C ARG A 28 -6.96 2.45 -5.21
N LEU A 29 -7.20 2.98 -6.42
CA LEU A 29 -6.14 3.18 -7.41
C LEU A 29 -5.09 4.20 -6.94
N ILE A 30 -5.53 5.35 -6.41
CA ILE A 30 -4.61 6.39 -5.90
C ILE A 30 -3.76 5.85 -4.75
N VAL A 31 -4.36 5.15 -3.78
CA VAL A 31 -3.65 4.54 -2.65
C VAL A 31 -2.69 3.46 -3.13
N GLY A 32 -3.10 2.60 -4.07
CA GLY A 32 -2.22 1.57 -4.63
C GLY A 32 -1.01 2.16 -5.37
N ILE A 33 -1.22 3.20 -6.18
CA ILE A 33 -0.13 3.93 -6.86
C ILE A 33 0.78 4.61 -5.83
N GLY A 34 0.20 5.29 -4.84
CA GLY A 34 0.95 5.94 -3.77
C GLY A 34 1.80 4.95 -2.98
N LEU A 35 1.24 3.79 -2.62
CA LEU A 35 1.97 2.73 -1.91
C LEU A 35 3.12 2.17 -2.75
N THR A 36 2.90 2.00 -4.05
CA THR A 36 3.92 1.53 -5.01
C THR A 36 5.06 2.54 -5.11
N ILE A 37 4.76 3.83 -5.30
CA ILE A 37 5.78 4.88 -5.39
C ILE A 37 6.54 5.01 -4.05
N PHE A 38 5.81 5.01 -2.94
CA PHE A 38 6.39 5.07 -1.60
C PHE A 38 7.38 3.93 -1.37
N SER A 39 7.02 2.71 -1.78
CA SER A 39 7.89 1.54 -1.61
C SER A 39 9.22 1.63 -2.36
N ILE A 40 9.30 2.44 -3.42
CA ILE A 40 10.54 2.64 -4.18
C ILE A 40 11.35 3.81 -3.61
N ILE A 41 10.69 4.95 -3.37
CA ILE A 41 11.37 6.19 -2.98
C ILE A 41 11.82 6.16 -1.52
N ALA A 42 11.05 5.53 -0.62
CA ALA A 42 11.37 5.49 0.80
C ALA A 42 12.57 4.59 1.10
N TYR A 43 12.85 3.58 0.26
CA TYR A 43 13.94 2.64 0.47
C TYR A 43 15.31 3.33 0.60
N PRO A 44 15.82 4.10 -0.39
CA PRO A 44 17.14 4.74 -0.28
C PRO A 44 17.23 5.74 0.88
N VAL A 45 16.11 6.34 1.28
CA VAL A 45 16.04 7.27 2.42
C VAL A 45 16.21 6.53 3.76
N LEU A 46 15.68 5.30 3.86
CA LEU A 46 15.69 4.50 5.08
C LEU A 46 16.93 3.60 5.21
N VAL A 47 17.61 3.30 4.10
CA VAL A 47 18.81 2.44 4.08
C VAL A 47 19.91 2.90 5.06
N PRO A 48 20.31 4.19 5.13
CA PRO A 48 21.34 4.63 6.06
C PRO A 48 20.98 4.32 7.53
N PHE A 49 19.72 4.55 7.89
CA PHE A 49 19.24 4.34 9.26
C PHE A 49 19.25 2.86 9.66
N PHE A 50 18.77 1.97 8.78
CA PHE A 50 18.74 0.53 9.06
C PHE A 50 20.10 -0.15 8.86
N GLY A 51 20.97 0.41 8.03
CA GLY A 51 22.35 -0.02 7.82
C GLY A 51 23.22 0.22 9.05
N GLU A 52 22.99 1.30 9.81
CA GLU A 52 23.70 1.51 11.08
C GLU A 52 23.18 0.59 12.19
N TRP A 53 21.86 0.31 12.22
CA TRP A 53 21.24 -0.36 13.36
C TRP A 53 21.47 -1.89 13.39
N ASN A 54 21.59 -2.54 12.23
CA ASN A 54 21.84 -3.99 12.12
C ASN A 54 22.60 -4.37 10.83
N ALA A 55 23.37 -3.44 10.24
CA ALA A 55 24.18 -3.67 9.05
C ALA A 55 23.40 -4.39 7.92
N LEU A 56 23.89 -5.58 7.53
CA LEU A 56 23.32 -6.36 6.45
C LEU A 56 21.92 -6.89 6.76
N GLU A 57 21.65 -7.34 8.00
CA GLU A 57 20.33 -7.86 8.38
C GLU A 57 19.27 -6.74 8.35
N GLY A 58 19.64 -5.54 8.80
CA GLY A 58 18.79 -4.36 8.75
C GLY A 58 18.39 -4.00 7.33
N VAL A 59 19.37 -3.90 6.43
CA VAL A 59 19.15 -3.57 5.01
C VAL A 59 18.36 -4.65 4.28
N ALA A 60 18.68 -5.94 4.50
CA ALA A 60 17.95 -7.05 3.89
C ALA A 60 16.48 -7.11 4.33
N SER A 61 16.23 -6.91 5.63
CA SER A 61 14.87 -6.86 6.18
C SER A 61 14.09 -5.65 5.64
N LEU A 62 14.76 -4.50 5.50
CA LEU A 62 14.18 -3.30 4.91
C LEU A 62 13.84 -3.49 3.43
N MET A 63 14.71 -4.18 2.67
CA MET A 63 14.46 -4.53 1.27
C MET A 63 13.25 -5.45 1.14
N ALA A 64 13.15 -6.50 1.97
CA ALA A 64 12.00 -7.40 1.99
C ALA A 64 10.69 -6.66 2.32
N PHE A 65 10.74 -5.73 3.29
CA PHE A 65 9.60 -4.88 3.64
C PHE A 65 9.10 -4.05 2.45
N HIS A 66 10.00 -3.32 1.78
CA HIS A 66 9.63 -2.48 0.65
C HIS A 66 9.14 -3.32 -0.54
N PHE A 67 9.73 -4.50 -0.77
CA PHE A 67 9.27 -5.41 -1.81
C PHE A 67 7.85 -5.94 -1.55
N LEU A 68 7.54 -6.28 -0.29
CA LEU A 68 6.18 -6.67 0.10
C LEU A 68 5.18 -5.52 -0.05
N LEU A 69 5.56 -4.28 0.32
CA LEU A 69 4.71 -3.11 0.10
C LEU A 69 4.49 -2.84 -1.39
N PHE A 70 5.53 -3.01 -2.21
CA PHE A 70 5.43 -2.88 -3.67
C PHE A 70 4.41 -3.87 -4.23
N ILE A 71 4.55 -5.16 -3.91
CA ILE A 71 3.59 -6.21 -4.30
C ILE A 71 2.18 -5.87 -3.78
N GLY A 72 2.06 -5.44 -2.52
CA GLY A 72 0.79 -5.03 -1.93
C GLY A 72 0.14 -3.84 -2.66
N GLY A 73 0.95 -2.88 -3.10
CA GLY A 73 0.54 -1.75 -3.94
C GLY A 73 -0.01 -2.22 -5.28
N ILE A 74 0.73 -3.10 -5.98
CA ILE A 74 0.29 -3.70 -7.25
C ILE A 74 -1.03 -4.47 -7.07
N ILE A 75 -1.14 -5.32 -6.05
CA ILE A 75 -2.38 -6.05 -5.73
C ILE A 75 -3.54 -5.07 -5.49
N THR A 76 -3.28 -3.98 -4.77
CA THR A 76 -4.30 -2.94 -4.49
C THR A 76 -4.77 -2.27 -5.78
N ILE A 77 -3.85 -1.96 -6.70
CA ILE A 77 -4.18 -1.40 -8.03
C ILE A 77 -5.03 -2.39 -8.83
N ILE A 78 -4.59 -3.65 -8.93
CA ILE A 78 -5.30 -4.71 -9.65
C ILE A 78 -6.72 -4.87 -9.08
N ALA A 79 -6.84 -4.97 -7.75
CA ALA A 79 -8.12 -5.07 -7.08
C ALA A 79 -8.99 -3.82 -7.28
N GLY A 80 -8.39 -2.66 -7.54
CA GLY A 80 -9.08 -1.41 -7.88
C GLY A 80 -9.72 -1.45 -9.27
N PHE A 81 -9.13 -2.17 -10.23
CA PHE A 81 -9.76 -2.36 -11.53
C PHE A 81 -11.06 -3.16 -11.44
N PHE A 82 -11.10 -4.17 -10.57
CA PHE A 82 -12.26 -5.02 -10.31
C PHE A 82 -13.32 -4.43 -9.37
N THR A 83 -12.99 -3.39 -8.58
CA THR A 83 -13.97 -2.70 -7.74
C THR A 83 -15.04 -2.02 -8.62
N LYS A 84 -16.32 -2.43 -8.49
CA LYS A 84 -17.44 -1.79 -9.20
C LYS A 84 -17.46 -0.30 -8.86
N LYS A 85 -17.57 0.54 -9.89
CA LYS A 85 -17.76 1.99 -9.74
C LYS A 85 -19.08 2.19 -8.99
N SER A 86 -19.03 2.63 -7.73
CA SER A 86 -20.24 3.11 -7.07
C SER A 86 -20.75 4.27 -7.92
N ARG A 87 -21.88 4.05 -8.60
CA ARG A 87 -22.62 5.16 -9.19
C ARG A 87 -23.10 5.98 -8.00
N THR A 88 -22.45 7.10 -7.73
CA THR A 88 -23.03 8.15 -6.89
C THR A 88 -24.47 8.33 -7.36
N LYS A 89 -25.45 8.02 -6.51
CA LYS A 89 -26.87 8.22 -6.82
C LYS A 89 -27.04 9.69 -7.18
N SER A 90 -27.14 9.98 -8.47
CA SER A 90 -27.71 11.23 -8.98
C SER A 90 -29.20 11.14 -8.68
N GLY A 91 -29.59 11.54 -7.47
CA GLY A 91 -30.97 11.71 -7.08
C GLY A 91 -31.27 13.21 -7.05
N ARG A 92 -31.36 13.86 -8.22
CA ARG A 92 -32.16 15.08 -8.31
C ARG A 92 -33.61 14.62 -8.32
N HIS A 93 -34.22 14.60 -7.14
CA HIS A 93 -35.66 14.51 -7.00
C HIS A 93 -36.19 15.94 -7.13
N PHE A 94 -36.72 16.27 -8.32
CA PHE A 94 -37.63 17.40 -8.47
C PHE A 94 -39.05 16.84 -8.34
N PRO A 95 -39.87 17.31 -7.39
CA PRO A 95 -41.31 17.11 -7.44
C PRO A 95 -41.91 18.07 -8.46
N ASP A 96 -42.86 17.56 -9.24
CA ASP A 96 -43.71 18.30 -10.19
C ASP A 96 -44.68 19.26 -9.46
#